data_AF-A0A397J6F2-F1
#
_entry.id   AF-A0A397J6F2-F1
#
_cell.length_a   1.000
_cell.length_b   1.000
_cell.length_c   1.000
_cell.angle_alpha   90.00
_cell.angle_beta   90.00
_cell.angle_gamma   90.00
#
_symmetry.space_group_name_H-M   'P 1'
#
loop_
_entity.id
_entity.type
_entity.pdbx_description
1 polymer ?
#
loop_
_entity_poly.entity_id
_entity_poly.type
_entity_poly.pdbx_seq_one_letter_code
_entity_poly.pdbx_strand_id
1 'polypeptide(L)'
;MNISQLSYSKHCILVHNNREYFINYRPIKNCIEILLSNSKILQHFIFKYENKKHQGEKSYAEQNSGNWWKYAEASIPSSACILSLILYSDATTTDTLGKSSLHPIYISLGNIPTWRRNKEDAKQLLGYFPILFAKNEKEKTSPEFKKLVRETFHKSLKFLLDPLFENENGIDYKINNRIIWFFPKISTIIGDWPEACTYSLTYKSASSNFPCHFCLVQKNDLIDTMQDQIILRNHENMMEHFNNNTGHSVSLEPVENYFWNIPNLNIYAATVPDRMHHLDLGLYHYQIKFTKGILGRSSIDKMNERIGAIPRYPGLKIFSKGLQSIARLTASKHRDLMKVIVFVVDSLLSDDLSEVYVKWNEINNTRMNLIVTTCYTCYM
;
A
#
# COMPACT_ATOMS: atom_id res chain seq x y z
N MET A 1 -8.30 -24.74 13.12
CA MET A 1 -6.85 -24.43 13.04
C MET A 1 -6.27 -24.71 14.40
N ASN A 2 -5.50 -25.78 14.55
CA ASN A 2 -4.83 -26.08 15.82
C ASN A 2 -3.62 -25.13 15.87
N ILE A 3 -3.69 -24.05 16.66
CA ILE A 3 -2.63 -23.03 16.79
C ILE A 3 -1.53 -23.55 17.72
N SER A 4 -1.06 -24.77 17.45
CA SER A 4 0.05 -25.37 18.19
C SER A 4 1.35 -24.71 17.73
N GLN A 5 1.84 -23.78 18.56
CA GLN A 5 3.21 -23.26 18.62
C GLN A 5 3.75 -22.55 17.37
N LEU A 6 3.21 -21.36 17.05
CA LEU A 6 4.02 -20.35 16.35
C LEU A 6 5.03 -19.81 17.38
N SER A 7 6.29 -20.26 17.32
CA SER A 7 7.36 -19.74 18.19
C SER A 7 7.71 -18.31 17.77
N TYR A 8 7.20 -17.32 18.49
CA TYR A 8 7.62 -15.93 18.34
C TYR A 8 8.86 -15.68 19.21
N SER A 9 9.81 -14.96 18.64
CA SER A 9 10.95 -14.39 19.35
C SER A 9 10.62 -12.97 19.78
N LYS A 10 11.29 -12.49 20.84
CA LYS A 10 11.11 -11.15 21.39
C LYS A 10 12.45 -10.42 21.37
N HIS A 11 12.47 -9.18 20.87
CA HIS A 11 13.68 -8.35 20.83
C HIS A 11 13.37 -6.93 21.25
N CYS A 12 14.24 -6.32 22.06
CA CYS A 12 14.06 -4.95 22.57
C CYS A 12 14.55 -3.95 21.51
N ILE A 13 13.67 -3.08 21.04
CA ILE A 13 14.00 -2.05 20.02
C ILE A 13 14.51 -0.77 20.67
N LEU A 14 13.96 -0.41 21.83
CA LEU A 14 14.42 0.73 22.61
C LEU A 14 13.94 0.67 24.07
N VAL A 15 14.54 1.54 24.89
CA VAL A 15 14.10 1.86 26.23
C VAL A 15 13.75 3.34 26.28
N HIS A 16 12.54 3.69 26.71
CA HIS A 16 12.08 5.08 26.90
C HIS A 16 11.31 5.19 28.20
N ASN A 17 11.61 6.20 29.03
CA ASN A 17 10.95 6.42 30.32
C ASN A 17 10.97 5.17 31.24
N ASN A 18 12.12 4.47 31.33
CA ASN A 18 12.28 3.21 32.07
C ASN A 18 11.34 2.08 31.63
N ARG A 19 10.81 2.16 30.41
CA ARG A 19 9.98 1.12 29.79
C ARG A 19 10.66 0.59 28.54
N GLU A 20 10.78 -0.72 28.46
CA GLU A 20 11.31 -1.42 27.31
C GLU A 20 10.21 -1.65 26.28
N TYR A 21 10.51 -1.37 25.02
CA TYR A 21 9.60 -1.57 23.89
C TYR A 21 10.15 -2.66 22.99
N PHE A 22 9.34 -3.71 22.81
CA PHE A 22 9.77 -4.93 22.14
C PHE A 22 9.03 -5.13 20.83
N ILE A 23 9.74 -5.73 19.87
CA ILE A 23 9.13 -6.39 18.73
C ILE A 23 8.95 -7.88 19.07
N ASN A 24 7.74 -8.39 18.85
CA ASN A 24 7.47 -9.83 18.85
C ASN A 24 7.47 -10.27 17.38
N TYR A 25 8.37 -11.17 17.01
CA TYR A 25 8.66 -11.45 15.60
C TYR A 25 8.92 -12.92 15.31
N ARG A 26 8.88 -13.26 14.02
CA ARG A 26 9.36 -14.51 13.45
C ARG A 26 10.52 -14.16 12.51
N PRO A 27 11.65 -14.89 12.54
CA PRO A 27 12.76 -14.63 11.63
C PRO A 27 12.29 -14.62 10.18
N ILE A 28 12.62 -13.55 9.44
CA ILE A 28 12.11 -13.32 8.10
C ILE A 28 12.48 -14.45 7.13
N LYS A 29 13.70 -15.01 7.26
CA LYS A 29 14.17 -16.14 6.46
C LYS A 29 13.26 -17.36 6.64
N ASN A 30 12.90 -17.69 7.87
CA ASN A 30 12.00 -18.81 8.17
C ASN A 30 10.59 -18.58 7.60
N CYS A 31 10.08 -17.33 7.66
CA CYS A 31 8.80 -16.98 7.03
C CYS A 31 8.84 -17.20 5.51
N ILE A 32 9.93 -16.81 4.85
CA ILE A 32 10.14 -17.05 3.42
C ILE A 32 10.24 -18.56 3.13
N GLU A 33 11.00 -19.32 3.91
CA GLU A 33 11.11 -20.78 3.78
C GLU A 33 9.75 -21.46 3.85
N ILE A 34 8.87 -21.02 4.75
CA ILE A 34 7.50 -21.56 4.86
C ILE A 34 6.69 -21.29 3.59
N LEU A 35 6.79 -20.10 3.00
CA LEU A 35 6.15 -19.78 1.72
C LEU A 35 6.71 -20.64 0.58
N LEU A 36 8.04 -20.81 0.56
CA LEU A 36 8.74 -21.60 -0.45
C LEU A 36 8.61 -23.12 -0.23
N SER A 37 8.17 -23.58 0.94
CA SER A 37 7.91 -25.00 1.22
C SER A 37 6.49 -25.43 0.86
N ASN A 38 5.59 -24.48 0.56
CA ASN A 38 4.21 -24.77 0.22
C ASN A 38 4.10 -25.20 -1.25
N SER A 39 3.86 -26.50 -1.47
CA SER A 39 3.74 -27.07 -2.83
C SER A 39 2.66 -26.41 -3.69
N LYS A 40 1.54 -25.98 -3.10
CA LYS A 40 0.46 -25.26 -3.81
C LYS A 40 0.87 -23.85 -4.22
N ILE A 41 1.87 -23.25 -3.57
CA ILE A 41 2.47 -21.98 -3.99
C ILE A 41 3.48 -22.26 -5.10
N LEU A 42 4.39 -23.21 -4.87
CA LEU A 42 5.47 -23.55 -5.80
C LEU A 42 4.99 -23.95 -7.19
N GLN A 43 3.85 -24.63 -7.31
CA GLN A 43 3.26 -25.03 -8.60
C GLN A 43 3.08 -23.85 -9.57
N HIS A 44 2.91 -22.64 -9.05
CA HIS A 44 2.66 -21.44 -9.84
C HIS A 44 3.72 -20.35 -9.61
N PHE A 45 4.82 -20.68 -8.95
CA PHE A 45 5.84 -19.71 -8.58
C PHE A 45 6.60 -19.21 -9.80
N ILE A 46 6.75 -17.89 -9.89
CA ILE A 46 7.38 -17.23 -11.02
C ILE A 46 8.85 -16.95 -10.70
N PHE A 47 9.75 -17.35 -11.61
CA PHE A 47 11.19 -17.22 -11.44
C PHE A 47 11.84 -16.16 -12.33
N LYS A 48 11.23 -15.84 -13.47
CA LYS A 48 11.85 -14.99 -14.50
C LYS A 48 10.87 -13.96 -15.07
N TYR A 49 11.43 -12.86 -15.59
CA TYR A 49 10.69 -11.86 -16.36
C TYR A 49 10.01 -12.48 -17.59
N GLU A 50 8.81 -11.99 -17.91
CA GLU A 50 8.06 -12.39 -19.10
C GLU A 50 7.54 -11.16 -19.84
N ASN A 51 8.01 -10.94 -21.07
CA ASN A 51 7.50 -9.86 -21.90
C ASN A 51 6.16 -10.24 -22.54
N LYS A 52 5.07 -10.08 -21.79
CA LYS A 52 3.72 -10.35 -22.30
C LYS A 52 3.31 -9.29 -23.31
N LYS A 53 2.79 -9.74 -24.45
CA LYS A 53 2.19 -8.87 -25.46
C LYS A 53 0.74 -9.28 -25.73
N HIS A 54 -0.13 -8.30 -25.90
CA HIS A 54 -1.51 -8.49 -26.32
C HIS A 54 -1.76 -7.58 -27.53
N GLN A 55 -2.15 -8.16 -28.67
CA GLN A 55 -2.33 -7.43 -29.94
C GLN A 55 -1.11 -6.60 -30.37
N GLY A 56 0.11 -7.12 -30.12
CA GLY A 56 1.36 -6.43 -30.46
C GLY A 56 1.84 -5.42 -29.42
N GLU A 57 0.96 -4.97 -28.53
CA GLU A 57 1.28 -4.03 -27.44
C GLU A 57 1.74 -4.74 -26.17
N LYS A 58 2.56 -4.08 -25.37
CA LYS A 58 3.03 -4.63 -24.09
C LYS A 58 1.86 -4.74 -23.11
N SER A 59 1.68 -5.93 -22.55
CA SER A 59 0.63 -6.23 -21.58
C SER A 59 1.23 -6.42 -20.19
N TYR A 60 0.64 -5.75 -19.21
CA TYR A 60 1.01 -5.81 -17.81
C TYR A 60 -0.08 -6.56 -17.04
N ALA A 61 0.24 -7.76 -16.54
CA ALA A 61 -0.74 -8.63 -15.87
C ALA A 61 -0.28 -9.07 -14.46
N GLU A 62 1.01 -9.39 -14.31
CA GLU A 62 1.62 -9.87 -13.07
C GLU A 62 3.00 -9.23 -12.86
N GLN A 63 3.62 -9.43 -11.69
CA GLN A 63 4.86 -8.73 -11.35
C GLN A 63 5.99 -8.94 -12.34
N ASN A 64 6.12 -10.17 -12.82
CA ASN A 64 7.14 -10.55 -13.78
C ASN A 64 6.92 -10.00 -15.19
N SER A 65 5.77 -9.38 -15.49
CA SER A 65 5.55 -8.66 -16.76
C SER A 65 5.93 -7.18 -16.69
N GLY A 66 6.24 -6.69 -15.49
CA GLY A 66 6.56 -5.29 -15.27
C GLY A 66 7.99 -4.88 -15.58
N ASN A 67 8.15 -3.60 -15.91
CA ASN A 67 9.44 -2.93 -16.03
C ASN A 67 10.24 -3.04 -14.75
N TRP A 68 9.62 -2.94 -13.57
CA TRP A 68 10.33 -3.16 -12.30
C TRP A 68 11.08 -4.48 -12.29
N TRP A 69 10.39 -5.59 -12.62
CA TRP A 69 11.02 -6.91 -12.64
C TRP A 69 12.09 -7.00 -13.72
N LYS A 70 11.82 -6.43 -14.91
CA LYS A 70 12.81 -6.37 -16.00
C LYS A 70 14.12 -5.72 -15.53
N TYR A 71 14.05 -4.56 -14.87
CA TYR A 71 15.23 -3.85 -14.41
C TYR A 71 15.86 -4.49 -13.17
N ALA A 72 15.05 -4.99 -12.23
CA ALA A 72 15.53 -5.71 -11.07
C ALA A 72 16.29 -6.98 -11.47
N GLU A 73 15.76 -7.77 -12.41
CA GLU A 73 16.40 -8.97 -12.95
C GLU A 73 17.67 -8.64 -13.74
N ALA A 74 17.71 -7.52 -14.46
CA ALA A 74 18.93 -7.04 -15.13
C ALA A 74 20.02 -6.57 -14.15
N SER A 75 19.66 -6.22 -12.90
CA SER A 75 20.59 -5.76 -11.87
C SER A 75 21.25 -6.88 -11.06
N ILE A 76 20.97 -8.14 -11.37
CA ILE A 76 21.48 -9.32 -10.64
C ILE A 76 22.18 -10.29 -11.60
N PRO A 77 23.01 -11.23 -11.10
CA PRO A 77 23.64 -12.25 -11.92
C PRO A 77 22.63 -13.10 -12.70
N SER A 78 22.97 -13.48 -13.93
CA SER A 78 22.05 -14.20 -14.84
C SER A 78 21.60 -15.57 -14.33
N SER A 79 22.43 -16.24 -13.53
CA SER A 79 22.12 -17.51 -12.86
C SER A 79 21.19 -17.37 -11.66
N ALA A 80 21.00 -16.15 -11.14
CA ALA A 80 20.16 -15.89 -9.98
C ALA A 80 18.69 -15.60 -10.37
N CYS A 81 17.83 -15.62 -9.36
CA CYS A 81 16.41 -15.27 -9.48
C CYS A 81 16.06 -14.10 -8.55
N ILE A 82 15.07 -13.29 -8.91
CA ILE A 82 14.54 -12.27 -8.02
C ILE A 82 13.66 -12.93 -6.96
N LEU A 83 13.87 -12.57 -5.69
CA LEU A 83 12.92 -12.83 -4.62
C LEU A 83 12.19 -11.53 -4.32
N SER A 84 11.04 -11.36 -4.98
CA SER A 84 10.22 -10.16 -4.87
C SER A 84 9.49 -10.17 -3.54
N LEU A 85 9.81 -9.22 -2.66
CA LEU A 85 9.17 -9.07 -1.35
C LEU A 85 8.05 -8.05 -1.44
N ILE A 86 6.90 -8.39 -0.84
CA ILE A 86 5.78 -7.47 -0.64
C ILE A 86 5.51 -7.37 0.86
N LEU A 87 5.54 -6.14 1.39
CA LEU A 87 5.26 -5.86 2.79
C LEU A 87 3.87 -5.26 2.96
N TYR A 88 3.21 -5.62 4.05
CA TYR A 88 1.91 -5.08 4.43
C TYR A 88 1.95 -4.74 5.91
N SER A 89 1.49 -3.55 6.29
CA SER A 89 1.32 -3.19 7.69
C SER A 89 0.12 -2.27 7.82
N ASP A 90 -0.69 -2.52 8.85
CA ASP A 90 -1.88 -1.73 9.16
C ASP A 90 -2.09 -1.79 10.67
N ALA A 91 -2.15 -0.65 11.33
CA ALA A 91 -2.40 -0.59 12.76
C ALA A 91 -3.87 -0.92 13.06
N THR A 92 -4.09 -2.08 13.66
CA THR A 92 -5.44 -2.60 13.93
C THR A 92 -5.81 -2.44 15.40
N THR A 93 -7.02 -1.95 15.66
CA THR A 93 -7.60 -1.98 17.01
C THR A 93 -8.00 -3.42 17.38
N THR A 94 -7.57 -3.88 18.55
CA THR A 94 -7.81 -5.27 19.02
C THR A 94 -8.93 -5.41 20.03
N ASP A 95 -9.48 -4.30 20.53
CA ASP A 95 -10.67 -4.31 21.38
C ASP A 95 -11.83 -3.53 20.75
N THR A 96 -13.04 -3.83 21.21
CA THR A 96 -14.27 -3.19 20.75
C THR A 96 -14.38 -1.72 21.18
N LEU A 97 -13.55 -1.29 22.13
CA LEU A 97 -13.59 0.05 22.74
C LEU A 97 -12.58 1.02 22.13
N GLY A 98 -11.71 0.59 21.21
CA GLY A 98 -10.69 1.45 20.62
C GLY A 98 -9.42 1.64 21.45
N LYS A 99 -9.25 0.95 22.58
CA LYS A 99 -8.23 1.27 23.60
C LYS A 99 -6.90 0.55 23.37
N SER A 100 -6.96 -0.63 22.77
CA SER A 100 -5.81 -1.49 22.49
C SER A 100 -5.63 -1.61 20.99
N SER A 101 -4.40 -1.47 20.55
CA SER A 101 -4.02 -1.64 19.15
C SER A 101 -2.81 -2.56 19.02
N LEU A 102 -2.76 -3.28 17.91
CA LEU A 102 -1.60 -4.02 17.46
C LEU A 102 -1.23 -3.51 16.08
N HIS A 103 0.07 -3.42 15.82
CA HIS A 103 0.59 -2.99 14.53
C HIS A 103 1.35 -4.15 13.87
N PRO A 104 0.62 -5.11 13.25
CA PRO A 104 1.25 -6.24 12.59
C PRO A 104 1.97 -5.81 11.30
N ILE A 105 3.01 -6.57 10.96
CA ILE A 105 3.65 -6.53 9.64
C ILE A 105 3.67 -7.92 9.04
N TYR A 106 3.21 -8.03 7.79
CA TYR A 106 3.16 -9.26 7.02
C TYR A 106 4.11 -9.18 5.82
N ILE A 107 4.53 -10.35 5.36
CA ILE A 107 5.26 -10.54 4.11
C ILE A 107 4.50 -11.48 3.18
N SER A 108 4.59 -11.19 1.89
CA SER A 108 4.25 -12.09 0.81
C SER A 108 5.35 -12.03 -0.25
N LEU A 109 5.36 -12.99 -1.17
CA LEU A 109 6.25 -12.97 -2.33
C LEU A 109 5.50 -12.51 -3.57
N GLY A 110 6.09 -11.57 -4.31
CA GLY A 110 5.60 -11.10 -5.59
C GLY A 110 5.80 -12.11 -6.73
N ASN A 111 6.66 -13.10 -6.51
CA ASN A 111 6.79 -14.30 -7.34
C ASN A 111 5.51 -15.16 -7.38
N ILE A 112 4.59 -14.98 -6.43
CA ILE A 112 3.34 -15.72 -6.36
C ILE A 112 2.28 -14.97 -7.18
N PRO A 113 1.63 -15.58 -8.20
CA PRO A 113 0.60 -14.93 -8.99
C PRO A 113 -0.52 -14.35 -8.14
N THR A 114 -1.11 -13.24 -8.57
CA THR A 114 -2.03 -12.43 -7.76
C THR A 114 -3.22 -13.24 -7.22
N TRP A 115 -3.84 -14.08 -8.05
CA TRP A 115 -4.98 -14.92 -7.64
C TRP A 115 -4.60 -15.92 -6.52
N ARG A 116 -3.37 -16.43 -6.54
CA ARG A 116 -2.85 -17.39 -5.56
C ARG A 116 -2.36 -16.67 -4.30
N ARG A 117 -1.74 -15.50 -4.48
CA ARG A 117 -1.23 -14.60 -3.43
C ARG A 117 -2.35 -14.06 -2.53
N ASN A 118 -3.56 -13.94 -3.06
CA ASN A 118 -4.74 -13.49 -2.30
C ASN A 118 -5.24 -14.50 -1.26
N LYS A 119 -4.76 -15.74 -1.26
CA LYS A 119 -5.07 -16.72 -0.20
C LYS A 119 -4.29 -16.43 1.08
N GLU A 120 -4.79 -16.91 2.22
CA GLU A 120 -4.19 -16.66 3.54
C GLU A 120 -2.81 -17.31 3.68
N ASP A 121 -2.64 -18.52 3.17
CA ASP A 121 -1.41 -19.31 3.26
C ASP A 121 -0.26 -18.78 2.39
N ALA A 122 -0.52 -17.79 1.52
CA ALA A 122 0.48 -17.09 0.73
C ALA A 122 1.05 -15.84 1.44
N LYS A 123 0.68 -15.60 2.70
CA LYS A 123 1.17 -14.49 3.53
C LYS A 123 1.72 -15.05 4.84
N GLN A 124 2.72 -14.39 5.39
CA GLN A 124 3.27 -14.73 6.70
C GLN A 124 3.31 -13.48 7.57
N LEU A 125 2.85 -13.60 8.82
CA LEU A 125 3.06 -12.57 9.83
C LEU A 125 4.54 -12.58 10.23
N LEU A 126 5.22 -11.45 10.03
CA LEU A 126 6.60 -11.23 10.46
C LEU A 126 6.67 -10.84 11.93
N GLY A 127 5.73 -10.04 12.41
CA GLY A 127 5.71 -9.62 13.80
C GLY A 127 4.77 -8.47 14.09
N TYR A 128 4.91 -7.91 15.27
CA TYR A 128 4.14 -6.76 15.76
C TYR A 128 5.10 -5.64 16.15
N PHE A 129 4.94 -4.48 15.52
CA PHE A 129 5.72 -3.30 15.87
C PHE A 129 5.36 -2.81 17.28
N PRO A 130 6.36 -2.33 18.05
CA PRO A 130 6.10 -1.69 19.33
C PRO A 130 5.29 -0.40 19.12
N ILE A 131 4.26 -0.22 19.94
CA ILE A 131 3.47 1.00 20.02
C ILE A 131 3.89 1.77 21.27
N LEU A 132 4.39 2.98 21.08
CA LEU A 132 4.89 3.82 22.16
C LEU A 132 3.75 4.52 22.90
N PHE A 133 3.87 4.58 24.22
CA PHE A 133 2.91 5.27 25.09
C PHE A 133 3.52 6.57 25.59
N ALA A 134 2.84 7.68 25.32
CA ALA A 134 3.14 8.96 25.94
C ALA A 134 2.53 9.00 27.35
N LYS A 135 3.18 9.72 28.28
CA LYS A 135 2.68 9.95 29.64
C LYS A 135 1.44 10.82 29.66
N ASN A 136 1.35 11.77 28.73
CA ASN A 136 0.23 12.71 28.60
C ASN A 136 0.14 13.26 27.16
N GLU A 137 -0.93 14.00 26.87
CA GLU A 137 -1.16 14.60 25.54
C GLU A 137 -0.10 15.63 25.14
N LYS A 138 0.55 16.29 26.11
CA LYS A 138 1.65 17.23 25.84
C LYS A 138 2.89 16.51 25.30
N GLU A 139 3.27 15.38 25.89
CA GLU A 139 4.36 14.54 25.38
C GLU A 139 3.98 13.94 24.02
N LYS A 140 2.76 13.39 23.89
CA LYS A 140 2.28 12.78 22.65
C LYS A 140 2.34 13.71 21.44
N THR A 141 2.10 14.99 21.65
CA THR A 141 2.12 16.02 20.59
C THR A 141 3.50 16.63 20.36
N SER A 142 4.48 16.37 21.25
CA SER A 142 5.81 16.96 21.21
C SER A 142 6.62 16.48 19.99
N PRO A 143 7.47 17.34 19.40
CA PRO A 143 8.36 16.95 18.30
C PRO A 143 9.26 15.77 18.65
N GLU A 144 9.80 15.73 19.88
CA GLU A 144 10.74 14.71 20.35
C GLU A 144 10.07 13.34 20.43
N PHE A 145 8.86 13.26 21.00
CA PHE A 145 8.13 12.00 21.09
C PHE A 145 7.70 11.51 19.71
N LYS A 146 7.23 12.40 18.83
CA LYS A 146 6.89 12.03 17.44
C LYS A 146 8.13 11.54 16.68
N LYS A 147 9.29 12.17 16.88
CA LYS A 147 10.58 11.70 16.32
C LYS A 147 10.89 10.30 16.83
N LEU A 148 10.81 10.08 18.14
CA LEU A 148 11.04 8.77 18.77
C LEU A 148 10.12 7.67 18.22
N VAL A 149 8.83 7.95 18.00
CA VAL A 149 7.89 7.01 17.38
C VAL A 149 8.36 6.60 15.97
N ARG A 150 8.79 7.55 15.15
CA ARG A 150 9.28 7.28 13.78
C ARG A 150 10.59 6.50 13.79
N GLU A 151 11.55 6.89 14.64
CA GLU A 151 12.80 6.16 14.82
C GLU A 151 12.54 4.72 15.27
N THR A 152 11.61 4.51 16.19
CA THR A 152 11.23 3.19 16.67
C THR A 152 10.71 2.31 15.53
N PHE A 153 9.84 2.87 14.68
CA PHE A 153 9.28 2.15 13.55
C PHE A 153 10.38 1.73 12.56
N HIS A 154 11.28 2.65 12.19
CA HIS A 154 12.38 2.36 11.26
C HIS A 154 13.45 1.43 11.86
N LYS A 155 13.77 1.53 13.16
CA LYS A 155 14.63 0.57 13.87
C LYS A 155 14.01 -0.84 13.88
N SER A 156 12.68 -0.93 14.04
CA SER A 156 11.96 -2.20 13.98
C SER A 156 11.99 -2.82 12.58
N LEU A 157 11.81 -2.01 11.54
CA LEU A 157 11.96 -2.43 10.14
C LEU A 157 13.38 -2.91 9.85
N LYS A 158 14.38 -2.14 10.26
CA LYS A 158 15.79 -2.50 10.15
C LYS A 158 16.07 -3.87 10.76
N PHE A 159 15.68 -4.06 12.02
CA PHE A 159 15.84 -5.35 12.71
C PHE A 159 15.17 -6.53 11.97
N LEU A 160 13.97 -6.33 11.42
CA LEU A 160 13.26 -7.39 10.69
C LEU A 160 13.86 -7.72 9.33
N LEU A 161 14.35 -6.70 8.61
CA LEU A 161 14.69 -6.80 7.19
C LEU A 161 16.19 -6.98 6.94
N ASP A 162 17.06 -6.49 7.83
CA ASP A 162 18.52 -6.61 7.72
C ASP A 162 19.01 -8.02 7.42
N PRO A 163 18.45 -9.11 8.01
CA PRO A 163 18.89 -10.46 7.68
C PRO A 163 18.81 -10.79 6.18
N LEU A 164 18.01 -10.06 5.39
CA LEU A 164 17.93 -10.22 3.93
C LEU A 164 18.90 -9.33 3.14
N PHE A 165 19.37 -8.22 3.72
CA PHE A 165 20.11 -7.17 3.00
C PHE A 165 21.53 -6.93 3.53
N GLU A 166 21.92 -7.53 4.66
CA GLU A 166 23.28 -7.45 5.21
C GLU A 166 24.37 -7.95 4.25
N ASN A 167 24.04 -8.92 3.38
CA ASN A 167 24.96 -9.47 2.40
C ASN A 167 24.46 -9.16 0.99
N GLU A 168 25.31 -8.53 0.18
CA GLU A 168 25.00 -8.22 -1.23
C GLU A 168 24.94 -9.46 -2.14
N ASN A 169 25.37 -10.62 -1.64
CA ASN A 169 25.55 -11.85 -2.42
C ASN A 169 24.29 -12.71 -2.58
N GLY A 170 23.09 -12.15 -2.39
CA GLY A 170 21.85 -12.92 -2.42
C GLY A 170 21.76 -14.00 -1.31
N ILE A 171 20.77 -14.88 -1.43
CA ILE A 171 20.43 -15.92 -0.45
C ILE A 171 20.05 -17.20 -1.17
N ASP A 172 20.57 -18.32 -0.72
CA ASP A 172 20.21 -19.64 -1.22
C ASP A 172 18.97 -20.20 -0.50
N TYR A 173 17.99 -20.64 -1.28
CA TYR A 173 16.84 -21.37 -0.77
C TYR A 173 16.73 -22.74 -1.45
N LYS A 174 16.47 -23.78 -0.64
CA LYS A 174 16.22 -25.13 -1.16
C LYS A 174 14.74 -25.28 -1.55
N ILE A 175 14.48 -25.45 -2.83
CA ILE A 175 13.14 -25.65 -3.40
C ILE A 175 13.15 -26.96 -4.19
N ASN A 176 12.27 -27.91 -3.87
CA ASN A 176 12.15 -29.21 -4.55
C ASN A 176 13.50 -29.91 -4.77
N ASN A 177 14.33 -30.00 -3.72
CA ASN A 177 15.68 -30.56 -3.73
C ASN A 177 16.71 -29.86 -4.63
N ARG A 178 16.41 -28.65 -5.13
CA ARG A 178 17.36 -27.80 -5.83
C ARG A 178 17.66 -26.57 -4.98
N ILE A 179 18.91 -26.13 -5.02
CA ILE A 179 19.29 -24.84 -4.44
C ILE A 179 19.01 -23.78 -5.51
N ILE A 180 18.22 -22.78 -5.16
CA ILE A 180 17.94 -21.63 -6.03
C ILE A 180 18.53 -20.40 -5.35
N TRP A 181 19.41 -19.73 -6.09
CA TRP A 181 20.08 -18.52 -5.64
C TRP A 181 19.19 -17.30 -5.90
N PHE A 182 18.76 -16.63 -4.84
CA PHE A 182 17.81 -15.52 -4.88
C PHE A 182 18.43 -14.19 -4.48
N PHE A 183 18.06 -13.12 -5.17
CA PHE A 183 18.32 -11.75 -4.72
C PHE A 183 17.03 -11.14 -4.16
N PRO A 184 16.93 -10.89 -2.85
CA PRO A 184 15.78 -10.23 -2.27
C PRO A 184 15.68 -8.79 -2.77
N LYS A 185 14.48 -8.39 -3.21
CA LYS A 185 14.16 -7.01 -3.60
C LYS A 185 12.80 -6.64 -3.05
N ILE A 186 12.69 -5.51 -2.36
CA ILE A 186 11.39 -4.97 -1.95
C ILE A 186 10.70 -4.42 -3.19
N SER A 187 9.65 -5.09 -3.64
CA SER A 187 8.89 -4.69 -4.82
C SER A 187 7.79 -3.69 -4.49
N THR A 188 7.12 -3.88 -3.36
CA THR A 188 5.91 -3.14 -3.01
C THR A 188 5.71 -3.15 -1.51
N ILE A 189 5.30 -2.01 -0.97
CA ILE A 189 4.80 -1.85 0.39
C ILE A 189 3.37 -1.36 0.27
N ILE A 190 2.44 -2.14 0.80
CA ILE A 190 1.01 -1.85 0.72
C ILE A 190 0.56 -1.32 2.08
N GLY A 191 0.02 -0.11 2.06
CA GLY A 191 -0.57 0.57 3.19
C GLY A 191 -1.53 1.64 2.70
N ASP A 192 -2.34 2.17 3.61
CA ASP A 192 -3.07 3.41 3.33
C ASP A 192 -2.10 4.61 3.30
N TRP A 193 -2.61 5.80 3.01
CA TRP A 193 -1.76 7.00 2.87
C TRP A 193 -0.97 7.35 4.15
N PRO A 194 -1.57 7.36 5.36
CA PRO A 194 -0.82 7.57 6.60
C PRO A 194 0.30 6.55 6.80
N GLU A 195 0.09 5.29 6.42
CA GLU A 195 1.07 4.22 6.57
C GLU A 195 2.20 4.44 5.56
N ALA A 196 1.87 4.72 4.30
CA ALA A 196 2.83 5.06 3.25
C ALA A 196 3.74 6.23 3.66
N CYS A 197 3.17 7.30 4.23
CA CYS A 197 3.93 8.43 4.80
C CYS A 197 4.87 8.02 5.93
N THR A 198 4.56 6.97 6.70
CA THR A 198 5.45 6.42 7.75
C THR A 198 6.68 5.76 7.14
N TYR A 199 6.47 4.93 6.11
CA TYR A 199 7.53 4.24 5.39
C TYR A 199 8.44 5.23 4.64
N SER A 200 7.85 6.24 4.00
CA SER A 200 8.59 7.27 3.25
C SER A 200 9.20 8.37 4.13
N LEU A 201 8.82 8.45 5.41
CA LEU A 201 9.15 9.55 6.32
C LEU A 201 8.73 10.93 5.79
N THR A 202 7.55 11.01 5.18
CA THR A 202 6.93 12.29 4.78
C THR A 202 5.87 12.73 5.78
N TYR A 203 5.56 14.02 5.82
CA TYR A 203 4.54 14.56 6.73
C TYR A 203 3.18 13.93 6.47
N LYS A 204 2.54 13.43 7.55
CA LYS A 204 1.18 12.87 7.54
C LYS A 204 0.11 13.97 7.59
N SER A 205 0.20 14.98 6.71
CA SER A 205 -0.77 16.07 6.68
C SER A 205 -1.10 16.51 5.26
N ALA A 206 -2.39 16.51 4.90
CA ALA A 206 -2.87 17.09 3.64
C ALA A 206 -2.71 18.63 3.60
N SER A 207 -2.41 19.25 4.74
CA SER A 207 -2.16 20.69 4.85
C SER A 207 -0.68 21.05 4.70
N SER A 208 0.23 20.09 4.52
CA SER A 208 1.64 20.41 4.26
C SER A 208 1.82 21.05 2.87
N ASN A 209 2.94 21.74 2.68
CA ASN A 209 3.27 22.35 1.38
C ASN A 209 3.47 21.28 0.31
N PHE A 210 3.96 20.10 0.67
CA PHE A 210 4.16 18.96 -0.23
C PHE A 210 3.45 17.73 0.35
N PRO A 211 2.13 17.59 0.13
CA PRO A 211 1.30 16.58 0.81
C PRO A 211 1.44 15.17 0.26
N CYS A 212 2.05 15.02 -0.92
CA CYS A 212 2.25 13.71 -1.55
C CYS A 212 3.51 13.02 -1.01
N HIS A 213 3.37 11.74 -0.66
CA HIS A 213 4.51 10.89 -0.26
C HIS A 213 5.35 10.43 -1.46
N PHE A 214 4.83 10.57 -2.69
CA PHE A 214 5.47 10.07 -3.91
C PHE A 214 6.13 11.17 -4.76
N CYS A 215 5.64 12.42 -4.70
CA CYS A 215 6.15 13.51 -5.52
C CYS A 215 6.32 14.82 -4.73
N LEU A 216 7.00 15.78 -5.36
CA LEU A 216 7.25 17.13 -4.87
C LEU A 216 6.32 18.15 -5.54
N VAL A 217 5.06 17.80 -5.76
CA VAL A 217 4.05 18.78 -6.19
C VAL A 217 3.58 19.57 -4.99
N GLN A 218 3.57 20.91 -5.12
CA GLN A 218 3.08 21.77 -4.06
C GLN A 218 1.57 21.67 -3.92
N LYS A 219 1.07 21.84 -2.69
CA LYS A 219 -0.36 21.82 -2.38
C LYS A 219 -1.18 22.77 -3.26
N ASN A 220 -0.65 23.96 -3.54
CA ASN A 220 -1.36 24.97 -4.32
C ASN A 220 -1.37 24.65 -5.82
N ASP A 221 -0.48 23.77 -6.29
CA ASP A 221 -0.31 23.43 -7.70
C ASP A 221 -1.02 22.12 -8.08
N LEU A 222 -1.65 21.42 -7.11
CA LEU A 222 -2.24 20.08 -7.30
C LEU A 222 -3.30 20.00 -8.43
N ILE A 223 -3.93 21.13 -8.78
CA ILE A 223 -4.97 21.20 -9.82
C ILE A 223 -4.34 21.41 -11.21
N ASP A 224 -3.30 22.23 -11.29
CA ASP A 224 -2.75 22.75 -12.55
C ASP A 224 -1.46 22.03 -13.01
N THR A 225 -1.00 21.03 -12.25
CA THR A 225 0.26 20.33 -12.54
C THR A 225 0.12 19.39 -13.74
N MET A 226 0.95 19.61 -14.76
CA MET A 226 1.11 18.69 -15.89
C MET A 226 2.03 17.53 -15.54
N GLN A 227 1.81 16.36 -16.16
CA GLN A 227 2.51 15.12 -15.78
C GLN A 227 4.04 15.20 -15.97
N ASP A 228 4.52 15.94 -16.97
CA ASP A 228 5.92 16.16 -17.28
C ASP A 228 6.63 17.13 -16.32
N GLN A 229 5.87 17.88 -15.53
CA GLN A 229 6.39 18.81 -14.53
C GLN A 229 6.54 18.15 -13.14
N ILE A 230 6.06 16.92 -12.97
CA ILE A 230 6.07 16.23 -11.68
C ILE A 230 7.49 15.74 -11.36
N ILE A 231 8.11 16.36 -10.36
CA ILE A 231 9.33 15.84 -9.76
C ILE A 231 8.95 14.74 -8.75
N LEU A 232 9.46 13.53 -8.98
CA LEU A 232 9.26 12.39 -8.09
C LEU A 232 10.22 12.45 -6.90
N ARG A 233 9.76 11.97 -5.74
CA ARG A 233 10.66 11.69 -4.62
C ARG A 233 11.44 10.42 -4.93
N ASN A 234 12.74 10.45 -4.68
CA ASN A 234 13.61 9.29 -4.75
C ASN A 234 14.58 9.33 -3.57
N HIS A 235 15.41 8.29 -3.42
CA HIS A 235 16.36 8.25 -2.31
C HIS A 235 17.41 9.37 -2.43
N GLU A 236 17.91 9.67 -3.63
CA GLU A 236 18.93 10.70 -3.88
C GLU A 236 18.48 12.09 -3.42
N ASN A 237 17.36 12.60 -3.96
CA ASN A 237 16.90 13.94 -3.65
C ASN A 237 16.41 14.08 -2.20
N MET A 238 15.81 13.03 -1.63
CA MET A 238 15.35 13.08 -0.24
C MET A 238 16.51 12.97 0.75
N MET A 239 17.55 12.17 0.45
CA MET A 239 18.79 12.15 1.22
C MET A 239 19.51 13.50 1.16
N GLU A 240 19.56 14.15 -0.01
CA GLU A 240 20.16 15.48 -0.15
C GLU A 240 19.46 16.49 0.76
N HIS A 241 18.12 16.54 0.73
CA HIS A 241 17.36 17.41 1.63
C HIS A 241 17.58 17.08 3.11
N PHE A 242 17.70 15.80 3.47
CA PHE A 242 17.98 15.36 4.83
C PHE A 242 19.37 15.82 5.30
N ASN A 243 20.42 15.53 4.51
CA ASN A 243 21.80 15.87 4.82
C ASN A 243 22.03 17.38 4.92
N ASN A 244 21.34 18.16 4.08
CA ASN A 244 21.38 19.62 4.11
C ASN A 244 20.47 20.26 5.17
N ASN A 245 19.78 19.47 6.01
CA ASN A 245 18.79 19.94 7.00
C ASN A 245 17.63 20.76 6.39
N THR A 246 17.33 20.56 5.10
CA THR A 246 16.24 21.22 4.39
C THR A 246 15.00 20.36 4.25
N GLY A 247 14.95 19.15 4.84
CA GLY A 247 13.80 18.24 4.74
C GLY A 247 12.43 18.88 5.02
N HIS A 248 12.35 19.83 5.96
CA HIS A 248 11.12 20.57 6.26
C HIS A 248 10.56 21.34 5.05
N SER A 249 11.41 21.84 4.16
CA SER A 249 10.97 22.57 2.96
C SER A 249 10.21 21.66 2.00
N VAL A 250 10.52 20.37 2.00
CA VAL A 250 9.87 19.33 1.18
C VAL A 250 8.99 18.39 1.98
N SER A 251 8.55 18.78 3.18
CA SER A 251 7.68 17.94 4.04
C SER A 251 8.26 16.56 4.39
N LEU A 252 9.58 16.47 4.56
CA LEU A 252 10.31 15.29 5.02
C LEU A 252 10.55 15.36 6.53
N GLU A 253 10.36 14.24 7.22
CA GLU A 253 10.58 14.11 8.66
C GLU A 253 12.08 14.10 9.00
N PRO A 254 12.49 14.67 10.14
CA PRO A 254 13.91 14.76 10.53
C PRO A 254 14.41 13.44 11.17
N VAL A 255 14.19 12.33 10.48
CA VAL A 255 14.65 10.98 10.84
C VAL A 255 15.26 10.34 9.59
N GLU A 256 16.39 9.65 9.75
CA GLU A 256 17.01 8.92 8.64
C GLU A 256 16.11 7.76 8.21
N ASN A 257 15.86 7.64 6.91
CA ASN A 257 15.03 6.56 6.37
C ASN A 257 15.87 5.29 6.21
N TYR A 258 15.48 4.20 6.89
CA TYR A 258 16.17 2.91 6.78
C TYR A 258 16.31 2.43 5.33
N PHE A 259 15.29 2.67 4.51
CA PHE A 259 15.23 2.16 3.14
C PHE A 259 16.21 2.83 2.18
N TRP A 260 16.77 4.01 2.52
CA TRP A 260 17.79 4.66 1.70
C TRP A 260 19.08 3.84 1.59
N ASN A 261 19.34 2.98 2.59
CA ASN A 261 20.51 2.12 2.63
C ASN A 261 20.30 0.76 1.92
N ILE A 262 19.13 0.51 1.32
CA ILE A 262 18.86 -0.73 0.59
C ILE A 262 19.16 -0.53 -0.91
N PRO A 263 20.11 -1.27 -1.50
CA PRO A 263 20.49 -1.10 -2.89
C PRO A 263 19.34 -1.31 -3.88
N ASN A 264 19.21 -0.39 -4.84
CA ASN A 264 18.20 -0.38 -5.90
C ASN A 264 16.75 -0.33 -5.37
N LEU A 265 16.52 0.33 -4.23
CA LEU A 265 15.18 0.59 -3.69
C LEU A 265 14.84 2.09 -3.72
N ASN A 266 13.79 2.45 -4.47
CA ASN A 266 13.11 3.73 -4.27
C ASN A 266 11.88 3.49 -3.37
N ILE A 267 11.99 3.83 -2.08
CA ILE A 267 10.91 3.65 -1.10
C ILE A 267 9.64 4.43 -1.44
N TYR A 268 9.79 5.62 -2.03
CA TYR A 268 8.68 6.47 -2.41
C TYR A 268 7.85 5.83 -3.53
N ALA A 269 8.51 5.18 -4.49
CA ALA A 269 7.86 4.42 -5.55
C ALA A 269 7.33 3.06 -5.09
N ALA A 270 8.02 2.39 -4.15
CA ALA A 270 7.60 1.10 -3.63
C ALA A 270 6.36 1.18 -2.73
N THR A 271 6.12 2.32 -2.09
CA THR A 271 4.94 2.56 -1.24
C THR A 271 3.73 2.92 -2.11
N VAL A 272 2.90 1.93 -2.39
CA VAL A 272 1.76 2.10 -3.30
C VAL A 272 0.47 2.41 -2.53
N PRO A 273 -0.32 3.37 -3.04
CA PRO A 273 -1.71 3.58 -2.62
C PRO A 273 -2.52 2.29 -2.50
N ASP A 274 -3.10 2.04 -1.33
CA ASP A 274 -4.13 1.02 -1.22
C ASP A 274 -5.39 1.43 -2.00
N ARG A 275 -5.82 0.56 -2.93
CA ARG A 275 -6.98 0.78 -3.78
C ARG A 275 -8.25 1.01 -2.97
N MET A 276 -8.45 0.21 -1.92
CA MET A 276 -9.69 0.25 -1.15
C MET A 276 -9.84 1.58 -0.43
N HIS A 277 -8.79 2.04 0.26
CA HIS A 277 -8.80 3.30 0.99
C HIS A 277 -8.78 4.52 0.06
N HIS A 278 -8.01 4.48 -1.04
CA HIS A 278 -7.87 5.64 -1.92
C HIS A 278 -9.02 5.78 -2.91
N LEU A 279 -9.41 4.71 -3.60
CA LEU A 279 -10.44 4.78 -4.65
C LEU A 279 -11.84 4.53 -4.08
N ASP A 280 -12.05 3.37 -3.47
CA ASP A 280 -13.40 2.92 -3.09
C ASP A 280 -13.97 3.75 -1.92
N LEU A 281 -13.19 3.89 -0.84
CA LEU A 281 -13.58 4.58 0.40
C LEU A 281 -13.19 6.07 0.42
N GLY A 282 -12.24 6.47 -0.43
CA GLY A 282 -11.72 7.82 -0.54
C GLY A 282 -12.42 8.62 -1.64
N LEU A 283 -11.83 8.63 -2.83
CA LEU A 283 -12.26 9.47 -3.96
C LEU A 283 -13.72 9.22 -4.38
N TYR A 284 -14.16 7.97 -4.51
CA TYR A 284 -15.54 7.69 -4.92
C TYR A 284 -16.56 8.12 -3.87
N HIS A 285 -16.25 7.89 -2.59
CA HIS A 285 -17.08 8.40 -1.50
C HIS A 285 -17.16 9.93 -1.54
N TYR A 286 -16.04 10.61 -1.78
CA TYR A 286 -16.02 12.06 -1.96
C TYR A 286 -16.86 12.49 -3.18
N GLN A 287 -16.75 11.82 -4.32
CA GLN A 287 -17.55 12.08 -5.51
C GLN A 287 -19.06 11.99 -5.21
N ILE A 288 -19.52 10.96 -4.51
CA ILE A 288 -20.92 10.85 -4.08
C ILE A 288 -21.34 12.00 -3.15
N LYS A 289 -20.48 12.40 -2.21
CA LYS A 289 -20.75 13.54 -1.32
C LYS A 289 -20.83 14.85 -2.10
N PHE A 290 -19.90 15.08 -3.02
CA PHE A 290 -19.85 16.25 -3.88
C PHE A 290 -21.10 16.34 -4.76
N THR A 291 -21.48 15.23 -5.42
CA THR A 291 -22.71 15.15 -6.21
C THR A 291 -23.95 15.49 -5.38
N LYS A 292 -24.06 14.98 -4.15
CA LYS A 292 -25.17 15.39 -3.25
C LYS A 292 -25.12 16.88 -2.87
N GLY A 293 -23.94 17.50 -2.83
CA GLY A 293 -23.77 18.91 -2.51
C GLY A 293 -24.18 19.85 -3.65
N ILE A 294 -24.02 19.44 -4.90
CA ILE A 294 -24.40 20.23 -6.08
C ILE A 294 -25.85 19.99 -6.53
N LEU A 295 -26.46 18.86 -6.14
CA LEU A 295 -27.86 18.55 -6.45
C LEU A 295 -28.82 19.27 -5.48
N GLY A 296 -29.92 19.78 -6.03
CA GLY A 296 -31.05 20.26 -5.22
C GLY A 296 -31.80 19.11 -4.53
N ARG A 297 -32.61 19.43 -3.52
CA ARG A 297 -33.34 18.43 -2.70
C ARG A 297 -34.20 17.48 -3.54
N SER A 298 -34.94 18.01 -4.52
CA SER A 298 -35.77 17.22 -5.44
C SER A 298 -34.94 16.23 -6.26
N SER A 299 -33.79 16.64 -6.79
CA SER A 299 -32.88 15.76 -7.54
C SER A 299 -32.25 14.68 -6.64
N ILE A 300 -31.96 14.99 -5.37
CA ILE A 300 -31.49 14.00 -4.40
C ILE A 300 -32.58 12.97 -4.11
N ASP A 301 -33.83 13.38 -3.94
CA ASP A 301 -34.94 12.45 -3.70
C ASP A 301 -35.13 11.53 -4.92
N LYS A 302 -35.09 12.09 -6.13
CA LYS A 302 -35.11 11.33 -7.39
C LYS A 302 -33.93 10.36 -7.53
N MET A 303 -32.72 10.78 -7.13
CA MET A 303 -31.53 9.92 -7.08
C MET A 303 -31.77 8.72 -6.15
N ASN A 304 -32.33 8.94 -4.95
CA ASN A 304 -32.60 7.86 -4.00
C ASN A 304 -33.71 6.92 -4.48
N GLU A 305 -34.76 7.47 -5.10
CA GLU A 305 -35.82 6.69 -5.73
C GLU A 305 -35.26 5.76 -6.81
N ARG A 306 -34.45 6.31 -7.74
CA ARG A 306 -33.81 5.53 -8.81
C ARG A 306 -32.90 4.43 -8.28
N ILE A 307 -32.13 4.72 -7.22
CA ILE A 307 -31.30 3.73 -6.53
C ILE A 307 -32.15 2.60 -5.95
N GLY A 308 -33.30 2.94 -5.36
CA GLY A 308 -34.24 1.95 -4.82
C GLY A 308 -34.96 1.13 -5.89
N ALA A 309 -35.15 1.70 -7.08
CA ALA A 309 -35.79 1.06 -8.22
C ALA A 309 -34.89 0.09 -8.99
N ILE A 310 -33.58 0.04 -8.71
CA ILE A 310 -32.66 -0.91 -9.36
C ILE A 310 -33.14 -2.36 -9.11
N PRO A 311 -33.40 -3.14 -10.18
CA PRO A 311 -33.85 -4.52 -10.04
C PRO A 311 -32.86 -5.40 -9.29
N ARG A 312 -33.37 -6.47 -8.67
CA ARG A 312 -32.51 -7.45 -8.00
C ARG A 312 -31.67 -8.19 -9.03
N TYR A 313 -30.36 -8.30 -8.78
CA TYR A 313 -29.44 -9.10 -9.59
C TYR A 313 -28.49 -9.90 -8.69
N PRO A 314 -28.18 -11.17 -9.01
CA PRO A 314 -27.23 -11.97 -8.23
C PRO A 314 -25.88 -11.27 -8.05
N GLY A 315 -25.43 -11.12 -6.81
CA GLY A 315 -24.14 -10.47 -6.49
C GLY A 315 -24.14 -8.94 -6.56
N LEU A 316 -25.29 -8.29 -6.73
CA LEU A 316 -25.45 -6.83 -6.60
C LEU A 316 -26.22 -6.49 -5.32
N LYS A 317 -25.61 -5.68 -4.45
CA LYS A 317 -26.30 -5.16 -3.25
C LYS A 317 -27.30 -4.07 -3.64
N ILE A 318 -28.51 -4.18 -3.07
CA ILE A 318 -29.61 -3.25 -3.33
C ILE A 318 -29.70 -2.23 -2.19
N PHE A 319 -29.98 -1.00 -2.57
CA PHE A 319 -30.17 0.12 -1.66
C PHE A 319 -31.64 0.56 -1.71
N SER A 320 -32.56 -0.30 -1.26
CA SER A 320 -34.01 -0.12 -1.42
C SER A 320 -34.58 1.14 -0.76
N LYS A 321 -33.83 1.77 0.15
CA LYS A 321 -34.18 3.03 0.83
C LYS A 321 -33.26 4.19 0.41
N GLY A 322 -32.58 4.06 -0.73
CA GLY A 322 -31.58 5.02 -1.20
C GLY A 322 -30.31 5.04 -0.35
N LEU A 323 -29.51 6.10 -0.52
CA LEU A 323 -28.25 6.31 0.19
C LEU A 323 -28.38 7.13 1.47
N GLN A 324 -29.56 7.70 1.75
CA GLN A 324 -29.80 8.51 2.95
C GLN A 324 -29.82 7.65 4.24
N SER A 325 -30.28 6.40 4.16
CA SER A 325 -30.46 5.54 5.33
C SER A 325 -29.20 4.79 5.79
N ILE A 326 -28.04 5.00 5.15
CA ILE A 326 -26.83 4.23 5.43
C ILE A 326 -25.74 5.15 5.98
N ALA A 327 -25.52 5.06 7.29
CA ALA A 327 -24.54 5.87 8.00
C ALA A 327 -23.09 5.65 7.50
N ARG A 328 -22.74 4.42 7.10
CA ARG A 328 -21.43 4.07 6.51
C ARG A 328 -21.57 2.96 5.48
N LEU A 329 -21.07 3.20 4.28
CA LEU A 329 -20.95 2.19 3.23
C LEU A 329 -19.61 1.48 3.35
N THR A 330 -19.61 0.15 3.19
CA THR A 330 -18.38 -0.62 3.07
C THR A 330 -17.83 -0.50 1.65
N ALA A 331 -16.54 -0.79 1.44
CA ALA A 331 -15.93 -0.74 0.11
C ALA A 331 -16.68 -1.62 -0.92
N SER A 332 -17.11 -2.82 -0.50
CA SER A 332 -17.97 -3.68 -1.34
C SER A 332 -19.28 -2.99 -1.75
N LYS A 333 -19.93 -2.27 -0.84
CA LYS A 333 -21.16 -1.51 -1.15
C LYS A 333 -20.87 -0.36 -2.12
N HIS A 334 -19.74 0.34 -1.97
CA HIS A 334 -19.32 1.37 -2.94
C HIS A 334 -19.08 0.78 -4.33
N ARG A 335 -18.42 -0.37 -4.43
CA ARG A 335 -18.21 -1.07 -5.72
C ARG A 335 -19.52 -1.48 -6.38
N ASP A 336 -20.50 -1.94 -5.60
CA ASP A 336 -21.82 -2.25 -6.14
C ASP A 336 -22.57 -1.00 -6.62
N LEU A 337 -22.43 0.12 -5.88
CA LEU A 337 -22.98 1.40 -6.29
C LEU A 337 -22.32 1.92 -7.60
N MET A 338 -21.00 1.80 -7.76
CA MET A 338 -20.28 2.21 -8.97
C MET A 338 -20.85 1.57 -10.26
N LYS A 339 -21.32 0.33 -10.17
CA LYS A 339 -21.90 -0.42 -11.30
C LYS A 339 -23.21 0.20 -11.80
N VAL A 340 -23.97 0.87 -10.94
CA VAL A 340 -25.33 1.35 -11.23
C VAL A 340 -25.46 2.87 -11.21
N ILE A 341 -24.48 3.59 -10.64
CA ILE A 341 -24.59 5.03 -10.38
C ILE A 341 -24.78 5.85 -11.66
N VAL A 342 -24.22 5.42 -12.79
CA VAL A 342 -24.34 6.12 -14.07
C VAL A 342 -25.81 6.26 -14.47
N PHE A 343 -26.59 5.19 -14.37
CA PHE A 343 -28.03 5.19 -14.67
C PHE A 343 -28.86 5.98 -13.65
N VAL A 344 -28.36 6.06 -12.41
CA VAL A 344 -29.03 6.79 -11.34
C VAL A 344 -28.93 8.30 -11.56
N VAL A 345 -27.73 8.79 -11.90
CA VAL A 345 -27.43 10.22 -11.98
C VAL A 345 -27.71 10.83 -13.35
N ASP A 346 -27.98 9.99 -14.35
CA ASP A 346 -28.32 10.40 -15.71
C ASP A 346 -29.44 11.45 -15.72
N SER A 347 -29.21 12.56 -16.43
CA SER A 347 -30.17 13.66 -16.57
C SER A 347 -30.68 14.24 -15.23
N LEU A 348 -29.92 14.15 -14.13
CA LEU A 348 -30.28 14.79 -12.85
C LEU A 348 -29.82 16.25 -12.71
N LEU A 349 -28.83 16.67 -13.52
CA LEU A 349 -28.29 18.03 -13.51
C LEU A 349 -27.95 18.50 -14.94
N SER A 350 -26.86 17.98 -15.52
CA SER A 350 -26.45 18.11 -16.92
C SER A 350 -25.88 16.78 -17.41
N ASP A 351 -25.76 16.62 -18.73
CA ASP A 351 -25.16 15.43 -19.36
C ASP A 351 -23.71 15.18 -18.87
N ASP A 352 -23.01 16.25 -18.47
CA ASP A 352 -21.64 16.20 -17.93
C ASP A 352 -21.55 15.36 -16.66
N LEU A 353 -22.60 15.34 -15.82
CA LEU A 353 -22.56 14.62 -14.54
C LEU A 353 -22.44 13.10 -14.77
N SER A 354 -23.22 12.54 -15.70
CA SER A 354 -23.11 11.14 -16.10
C SER A 354 -21.74 10.83 -16.70
N GLU A 355 -21.20 11.72 -17.53
CA GLU A 355 -19.89 11.54 -18.15
C GLU A 355 -18.76 11.45 -17.12
N VAL A 356 -18.82 12.25 -16.04
CA VAL A 356 -17.85 12.17 -14.92
C VAL A 356 -17.88 10.78 -14.26
N TYR A 357 -19.05 10.16 -14.10
CA TYR A 357 -19.14 8.80 -13.55
C TYR A 357 -18.72 7.71 -14.54
N VAL A 358 -18.93 7.93 -15.85
CA VAL A 358 -18.39 7.05 -16.90
C VAL A 358 -16.86 7.08 -16.88
N LYS A 359 -16.25 8.28 -16.90
CA LYS A 359 -14.80 8.47 -16.77
C LYS A 359 -14.26 7.87 -15.47
N TRP A 360 -14.98 8.01 -14.35
CA TRP A 360 -14.60 7.33 -13.10
C TRP A 360 -14.55 5.81 -13.27
N ASN A 361 -15.56 5.21 -13.90
CA ASN A 361 -15.61 3.76 -14.14
C ASN A 361 -14.49 3.30 -15.09
N GLU A 362 -14.17 4.08 -16.12
CA GLU A 362 -13.00 3.85 -16.97
C GLU A 362 -11.71 3.90 -16.17
N ILE A 363 -11.49 4.94 -15.37
CA ILE A 363 -10.32 5.07 -14.50
C ILE A 363 -10.26 3.88 -13.53
N ASN A 364 -11.37 3.47 -12.92
CA ASN A 364 -11.41 2.39 -11.94
C ASN A 364 -11.13 1.01 -12.56
N ASN A 365 -11.55 0.79 -13.82
CA ASN A 365 -11.31 -0.42 -14.58
C ASN A 365 -9.89 -0.44 -15.17
N THR A 366 -9.40 0.68 -15.70
CA THR A 366 -8.03 0.82 -16.25
C THR A 366 -6.97 0.84 -15.14
N ARG A 367 -7.25 1.47 -13.98
CA ARG A 367 -6.41 1.41 -12.76
C ARG A 367 -6.53 0.09 -11.99
N MET A 368 -7.47 -0.77 -12.36
CA MET A 368 -7.43 -2.18 -11.94
C MET A 368 -6.18 -2.87 -12.50
N ASN A 369 -5.79 -2.49 -13.72
CA ASN A 369 -4.47 -2.82 -14.27
C ASN A 369 -3.40 -1.89 -13.73
N LEU A 370 -3.66 -0.58 -13.53
CA LEU A 370 -2.62 0.41 -13.21
C LEU A 370 -2.16 0.51 -11.75
N ILE A 371 -2.87 0.05 -10.71
CA ILE A 371 -2.26 -0.15 -9.37
C ILE A 371 -1.35 -1.39 -9.39
N VAL A 372 -1.73 -2.35 -10.22
CA VAL A 372 -0.87 -3.46 -10.63
C VAL A 372 0.26 -2.92 -11.53
N THR A 373 0.05 -1.88 -12.35
CA THR A 373 1.01 -1.35 -13.34
C THR A 373 1.89 -0.20 -12.83
N THR A 374 1.55 0.58 -11.81
CA THR A 374 2.47 1.54 -11.17
C THR A 374 3.60 0.79 -10.46
N CYS A 375 3.33 -0.43 -9.97
CA CYS A 375 4.38 -1.39 -9.60
C CYS A 375 5.23 -1.83 -10.81
N TYR A 376 4.75 -1.67 -12.05
CA TYR A 376 5.32 -2.25 -13.27
C TYR A 376 5.80 -1.23 -14.31
N THR A 377 5.55 0.06 -14.18
CA THR A 377 5.99 1.06 -15.18
C THR A 377 6.84 2.17 -14.58
N CYS A 378 6.84 2.37 -13.26
CA CYS A 378 7.43 3.55 -12.62
C CYS A 378 8.88 3.39 -12.13
N TYR A 379 9.62 2.39 -12.62
CA TYR A 379 11.06 2.32 -12.37
C TYR A 379 11.78 2.65 -13.67
N MET A 380 12.02 3.94 -13.88
CA MET A 380 13.18 4.44 -14.62
C MET A 380 13.97 5.33 -13.66
#